data_AF-A0A848WR93-F1
#
_entry.id   AF-A0A848WR93-F1
#
_cell.length_a   1.000
_cell.length_b   1.000
_cell.length_c   1.000
_cell.angle_alpha   90.00
_cell.angle_beta   90.00
_cell.angle_gamma   90.00
#
_symmetry.space_group_name_H-M   'P 1'
#
loop_
_entity.id
_entity.type
_entity.pdbx_description
1 polymer ?
#
loop_
_entity_poly.entity_id
_entity_poly.type
_entity_poly.pdbx_seq_one_letter_code
_entity_poly.pdbx_strand_id
1 'polypeptide(L)' 'MRIALFVLALVASTASSQETYPWKAAAAVEKISPTENLWMAGYAARKGPMTGVKQDIFAKMLTL' A
#
# COMPACT_ATOMS: atom_id res chain seq x y z
N MET A 1 -47.61 -12.51 16.03
CA MET A 1 -46.42 -13.30 16.45
C MET A 1 -45.45 -13.58 15.30
N ARG A 2 -45.90 -14.04 14.13
CA ARG A 2 -45.03 -14.32 12.95
C ARG A 2 -44.25 -13.12 12.42
N ILE A 3 -44.89 -11.94 12.33
CA ILE A 3 -44.25 -10.70 11.85
C ILE A 3 -43.18 -10.21 12.84
N ALA A 4 -43.47 -10.27 14.14
CA ALA A 4 -42.51 -9.91 15.18
C ALA A 4 -41.26 -10.82 15.17
N LEU A 5 -41.44 -12.12 14.92
CA LEU A 5 -40.35 -13.07 14.73
C LEU A 5 -39.51 -12.77 13.47
N PHE A 6 -40.17 -12.34 12.39
CA PHE A 6 -39.48 -11.96 11.14
C PHE A 6 -38.64 -10.69 11.29
N VAL A 7 -39.17 -9.69 12.00
CA VAL A 7 -38.44 -8.45 12.31
C VAL A 7 -37.25 -8.73 13.22
N LEU A 8 -37.41 -9.59 14.23
CA LEU A 8 -36.32 -9.99 15.12
C LEU A 8 -35.20 -10.73 14.37
N ALA A 9 -35.56 -11.59 13.42
CA ALA A 9 -34.58 -12.30 12.57
C ALA A 9 -33.80 -11.36 11.64
N LEU A 10 -34.45 -10.30 11.10
CA LEU A 10 -33.77 -9.31 10.27
C LEU A 10 -32.74 -8.47 11.05
N VAL A 11 -33.05 -8.14 12.30
CA VAL A 11 -32.14 -7.39 13.18
C VAL A 11 -30.93 -8.24 13.61
N ALA A 12 -31.11 -9.56 13.76
CA ALA A 12 -30.02 -10.46 14.11
C ALA A 12 -29.00 -10.67 12.96
N SER A 13 -29.43 -10.51 11.69
CA SER A 13 -28.56 -10.72 10.52
C SER A 13 -27.53 -9.60 10.26
N THR A 14 -27.62 -8.45 10.94
CA THR A 14 -26.62 -7.36 10.78
C THR A 14 -25.44 -7.49 11.74
N ALA A 15 -25.43 -8.49 12.62
CA ALA A 15 -24.29 -8.81 13.47
C ALA A 15 -23.19 -9.54 12.68
N SER A 16 -22.61 -8.85 11.69
CA SER A 16 -21.30 -9.21 11.16
C SER A 16 -20.26 -9.00 12.26
N SER A 17 -19.52 -10.05 12.65
CA SER A 17 -18.39 -9.88 13.55
C SER A 17 -17.33 -9.05 12.84
N GLN A 18 -17.23 -7.77 13.19
CA GLN A 18 -16.12 -6.95 12.75
C GLN A 18 -14.86 -7.51 13.41
N GLU A 19 -14.10 -8.32 12.67
CA GLU A 19 -12.83 -8.84 13.15
C GLU A 19 -11.94 -7.65 13.48
N THR A 20 -11.80 -7.40 14.79
CA THR A 20 -10.89 -6.39 15.29
C THR A 20 -9.52 -7.02 15.24
N TYR A 21 -8.82 -6.83 14.13
CA TYR A 21 -7.43 -7.18 14.04
C TYR A 21 -6.65 -6.32 15.06
N PRO A 22 -5.91 -6.92 16.01
CA PRO A 22 -5.20 -6.18 17.04
C PRO A 22 -3.98 -5.40 16.51
N TRP A 23 -3.71 -5.51 15.20
CA TRP A 23 -2.56 -4.92 14.52
C TRP A 23 -3.01 -3.89 13.47
N LYS A 24 -2.14 -2.92 13.18
CA LYS A 24 -2.45 -1.82 12.27
C LYS A 24 -1.41 -1.75 11.16
N ALA A 25 -1.74 -2.26 9.99
CA ALA A 25 -0.84 -2.13 8.85
C ALA A 25 -1.02 -0.80 8.11
N ALA A 26 0.08 -0.31 7.54
CA ALA A 26 0.08 0.78 6.57
C ALA A 26 1.04 0.48 5.42
N ALA A 27 0.64 0.89 4.21
CA ALA A 27 1.46 0.85 3.02
C ALA A 27 1.63 2.27 2.46
N ALA A 28 2.85 2.63 2.08
CA ALA A 28 3.15 3.92 1.47
C ALA A 28 4.15 3.75 0.32
N VAL A 29 4.07 4.65 -0.68
CA VAL A 29 4.95 4.67 -1.85
C VAL A 29 5.36 6.10 -2.14
N GLU A 30 6.65 6.34 -2.35
CA GLU A 30 7.20 7.66 -2.69
C GLU A 30 8.13 7.55 -3.90
N LYS A 31 8.06 8.52 -4.82
CA LYS A 31 8.98 8.58 -5.96
C LYS A 31 10.32 9.13 -5.52
N ILE A 32 11.39 8.39 -5.78
CA ILE A 32 12.76 8.74 -5.40
C ILE A 32 13.71 8.85 -6.61
N SER A 33 13.16 8.97 -7.82
CA SER A 33 13.94 9.21 -9.03
C SER A 33 14.82 10.46 -8.88
N PRO A 34 16.12 10.40 -9.24
CA PRO A 34 16.98 11.57 -9.20
C PRO A 34 16.47 12.69 -10.10
N THR A 35 16.57 13.93 -9.61
CA THR A 35 16.24 15.14 -10.37
C THR A 35 17.44 15.69 -11.14
N GLU A 36 18.65 15.29 -10.77
CA GLU A 36 19.90 15.69 -11.39
C GLU A 36 20.67 14.49 -11.95
N ASN A 37 21.52 14.74 -12.93
CA ASN A 37 22.34 13.69 -13.54
C ASN A 37 23.49 13.30 -12.60
N LEU A 38 23.48 12.05 -12.14
CA LEU A 38 24.47 11.48 -11.23
C LEU A 38 25.09 10.18 -11.75
N TRP A 39 26.22 9.79 -11.17
CA TRP A 39 26.88 8.51 -11.46
C TRP A 39 26.02 7.35 -10.99
N MET A 40 25.67 6.46 -11.91
CA MET A 40 24.84 5.29 -11.59
C MET A 40 25.65 4.22 -10.86
N ALA A 41 25.11 3.70 -9.76
CA ALA A 41 25.72 2.63 -8.99
C ALA A 41 25.72 1.26 -9.73
N GLY A 42 26.55 0.34 -9.22
CA GLY A 42 26.52 -1.09 -9.58
C GLY A 42 27.31 -1.51 -10.84
N TYR A 43 27.75 -0.57 -11.68
CA TYR A 43 28.55 -0.89 -12.87
C TYR A 43 29.77 0.04 -13.01
N ALA A 44 30.94 -0.45 -12.59
CA ALA A 44 32.16 0.35 -12.49
C ALA A 44 32.74 0.81 -13.84
N ALA A 45 32.38 0.15 -14.94
CA ALA A 45 32.87 0.48 -16.28
C ALA A 45 32.09 1.63 -16.97
N ARG A 46 31.13 2.27 -16.29
CA ARG A 46 30.43 3.44 -16.86
C ARG A 46 31.41 4.60 -17.06
N LYS A 47 31.24 5.32 -18.17
CA LYS A 47 32.12 6.43 -18.57
C LYS A 47 31.49 7.81 -18.36
N GLY A 48 30.31 7.88 -17.75
CA GLY A 48 29.62 9.13 -17.48
C GLY A 48 28.39 8.95 -16.58
N PRO A 49 27.76 10.08 -16.18
CA PRO A 49 26.53 10.07 -15.38
C PRO A 49 25.32 9.61 -16.21
N MET A 50 24.18 9.42 -15.54
CA MET A 50 22.91 9.21 -16.23
C MET A 50 22.55 10.39 -17.15
N THR A 51 21.80 10.11 -18.20
CA THR A 51 21.30 11.13 -19.16
C THR A 51 19.80 11.42 -19.01
N GLY A 52 19.14 10.74 -18.08
CA GLY A 52 17.72 10.89 -17.82
C GLY A 52 17.11 9.65 -17.16
N VAL A 53 15.82 9.75 -16.87
CA VAL A 53 15.02 8.68 -16.24
C VAL A 53 14.15 8.02 -17.30
N LYS A 54 14.32 6.71 -17.51
CA LYS A 54 13.44 5.92 -18.39
C LYS A 54 12.18 5.42 -17.68
N GLN A 55 12.32 5.08 -16.40
CA GLN A 55 11.26 4.63 -15.52
C GLN A 55 11.55 5.17 -14.12
N ASP A 56 10.50 5.53 -13.40
CA ASP A 56 10.66 6.04 -12.04
C ASP A 56 11.08 4.96 -11.05
N ILE A 57 11.88 5.36 -10.06
CA ILE A 57 12.27 4.52 -8.93
C ILE A 57 11.43 4.95 -7.73
N PHE A 58 10.93 3.97 -6.96
CA PHE A 58 10.06 4.22 -5.82
C PHE A 58 10.60 3.59 -4.54
N ALA A 59 10.53 4.33 -3.45
CA ALA A 59 10.59 3.76 -2.11
C ALA A 59 9.22 3.19 -1.76
N LYS A 60 9.18 1.96 -1.27
CA LYS A 60 7.95 1.28 -0.85
C LYS A 60 8.07 0.89 0.61
N MET A 61 7.11 1.32 1.42
CA MET A 61 7.07 1.07 2.86
C MET A 61 5.84 0.22 3.20
N LEU A 62 6.07 -0.77 4.07
CA LEU A 62 5.07 -1.63 4.69
C LEU A 62 5.35 -1.67 6.18
N THR A 63 4.36 -1.31 6.99
CA THR A 63 4.43 -1.28 8.47
C THR A 63 3.22 -1.98 9.06
N LEU A 64 3.31 -2.44 10.32
CA LEU A 64 2.33 -3.27 11.03
C LEU A 64 2.06 -2.75 12.46
#